data_AF-A0A4P6XG72-F1
#
_entry.id   AF-A0A4P6XG72-F1
#
_cell.length_a   1.000
_cell.length_b   1.000
_cell.length_c   1.000
_cell.angle_alpha   90.00
_cell.angle_beta   90.00
_cell.angle_gamma   90.00
#
_symmetry.space_group_name_H-M   'P 1'
#
loop_
_entity.id
_entity.type
_entity.pdbx_description
1 polymer ?
#
loop_
_entity_poly.entity_id
_entity_poly.type
_entity_poly.pdbx_seq_one_letter_code
_entity_poly.pdbx_strand_id
1 'polypeptide(L)' 'MTALSVQFAKALSRGRVAQAPDSRASLLAALLRKRATAHVVGAKDLESLLREQIRWALPIQDGRGTIDPEG' A
#
# COMPACT_ATOMS: atom_id res chain seq x y z
N MET A 1 -31.77 2.84 -1.84
CA MET A 1 -30.30 2.89 -2.02
C MET A 1 -29.99 3.83 -3.18
N THR A 2 -29.01 4.72 -3.03
CA THR A 2 -28.69 5.72 -4.06
C THR A 2 -27.82 5.12 -5.17
N ALA A 3 -27.92 5.60 -6.41
CA ALA A 3 -27.13 5.09 -7.53
C ALA A 3 -25.60 5.23 -7.29
N LEU A 4 -25.19 6.26 -6.53
CA LEU A 4 -23.81 6.52 -6.16
C LEU A 4 -23.20 5.41 -5.30
N SER A 5 -23.96 4.88 -4.33
CA SER A 5 -23.49 3.81 -3.45
C SER A 5 -23.33 2.49 -4.20
N VAL A 6 -24.16 2.23 -5.22
CA VAL A 6 -24.02 1.07 -6.12
C VAL A 6 -22.79 1.20 -7.02
N GLN A 7 -22.54 2.38 -7.59
CA GLN A 7 -21.34 2.63 -8.41
C GLN A 7 -20.05 2.51 -7.59
N PHE A 8 -20.06 3.04 -6.36
CA PHE A 8 -18.92 2.94 -5.45
C PHE A 8 -18.65 1.49 -5.04
N ALA A 9 -19.69 0.72 -4.68
CA ALA A 9 -19.56 -0.70 -4.38
C ALA A 9 -19.03 -1.50 -5.59
N LYS A 10 -19.49 -1.18 -6.82
CA LYS A 10 -19.01 -1.82 -8.04
C LYS A 10 -17.55 -1.48 -8.36
N ALA A 11 -17.15 -0.23 -8.15
CA ALA A 11 -15.76 0.20 -8.28
C ALA A 11 -14.85 -0.47 -7.24
N LEU A 12 -15.31 -0.58 -5.99
CA LEU A 12 -14.60 -1.24 -4.91
C LEU A 12 -14.44 -2.74 -5.16
N SER A 13 -15.48 -3.42 -5.65
CA SER A 13 -15.41 -4.84 -6.02
C SER A 13 -14.46 -5.07 -7.19
N ARG A 14 -14.45 -4.19 -8.19
CA ARG A 14 -13.47 -4.25 -9.30
C ARG A 14 -12.04 -4.00 -8.82
N GLY A 15 -11.84 -3.13 -7.83
CA GLY A 15 -10.54 -2.92 -7.19
C GLY A 15 -10.03 -4.11 -6.38
N ARG A 16 -10.91 -5.05 -5.98
CA ARG A 16 -10.52 -6.32 -5.33
C ARG A 16 -10.24 -7.46 -6.32
N VAL A 17 -10.73 -7.36 -7.56
CA VAL A 17 -10.31 -8.21 -8.69
C VAL A 17 -8.98 -7.70 -9.26
N ALA A 18 -8.12 -7.14 -8.41
CA ALA A 18 -6.81 -6.68 -8.80
C ALA A 18 -5.89 -7.90 -8.84
N GLN A 19 -5.35 -8.15 -10.03
CA GLN A 19 -4.24 -9.05 -10.30
C GLN A 19 -3.22 -8.98 -9.14
N ALA A 20 -2.80 -10.14 -8.66
CA ALA A 20 -1.77 -10.22 -7.64
C ALA A 20 -0.55 -9.42 -8.12
N PRO A 21 0.10 -8.63 -7.25
CA PRO A 21 1.26 -7.86 -7.67
C PRO A 21 2.35 -8.80 -8.19
N ASP A 22 2.85 -8.54 -9.40
CA ASP A 22 3.85 -9.41 -10.03
C ASP A 22 5.18 -9.47 -9.25
N SER A 23 5.44 -8.47 -8.38
CA SER A 23 6.62 -8.43 -7.52
C SER A 23 6.39 -7.58 -6.27
N ARG A 24 7.28 -7.71 -5.28
CA ARG A 24 7.29 -6.82 -4.10
C ARG A 24 7.48 -5.35 -4.49
N ALA A 25 8.31 -5.08 -5.49
CA ALA A 25 8.54 -3.72 -5.99
C ALA A 25 7.26 -3.13 -6.61
N SER A 26 6.52 -3.92 -7.39
CA SER A 26 5.25 -3.45 -7.98
C SER A 26 4.16 -3.22 -6.92
N LEU A 27 4.10 -4.07 -5.89
CA LEU A 27 3.25 -3.86 -4.72
C LEU A 27 3.59 -2.56 -3.99
N LEU A 28 4.88 -2.32 -3.69
CA LEU A 28 5.33 -1.11 -3.01
C LEU A 28 4.97 0.15 -3.82
N ALA A 29 5.24 0.14 -5.14
CA ALA A 29 4.88 1.23 -6.03
C ALA A 29 3.36 1.49 -6.07
N ALA A 30 2.53 0.45 -6.00
CA ALA A 30 1.08 0.59 -5.89
C ALA A 30 0.66 1.21 -4.55
N LEU A 31 1.23 0.76 -3.43
CA LEU A 31 0.93 1.30 -2.10
C LEU A 31 1.36 2.77 -1.96
N LEU A 32 2.52 3.13 -2.48
CA LEU A 32 3.02 4.52 -2.48
C LEU A 32 2.11 5.46 -3.28
N ARG A 33 1.65 5.03 -4.46
CA ARG A 33 0.68 5.80 -5.26
C ARG A 33 -0.64 6.00 -4.51
N LYS A 34 -1.18 4.94 -3.90
CA LYS A 34 -2.38 5.02 -3.06
C LYS A 34 -2.20 6.01 -1.91
N ARG A 35 -1.03 6.02 -1.26
CA ARG A 35 -0.73 6.95 -0.16
C ARG A 35 -0.68 8.39 -0.65
N ALA A 36 -0.05 8.64 -1.80
CA ALA A 36 -0.02 9.97 -2.40
C ALA A 36 -1.43 10.48 -2.70
N THR A 37 -2.30 9.63 -3.26
CA THR A 37 -3.71 9.99 -3.47
C THR A 37 -4.43 10.26 -2.15
N ALA A 38 -4.27 9.41 -1.13
CA ALA A 38 -4.89 9.59 0.18
C ALA A 38 -4.48 10.92 0.83
N HIS A 39 -3.20 11.29 0.71
CA HIS A 39 -2.67 12.57 1.18
C HIS A 39 -3.32 13.75 0.46
N VAL A 40 -3.36 13.72 -0.88
CA VAL A 40 -3.95 14.78 -1.72
C VAL A 40 -5.43 15.02 -1.41
N VAL A 41 -6.20 13.95 -1.14
CA VAL A 41 -7.63 14.05 -0.82
C VAL A 41 -7.91 14.24 0.68
N GLY A 42 -6.88 14.35 1.52
CA GLY A 42 -7.00 14.57 2.96
C GLY A 42 -7.54 13.37 3.76
N ALA A 43 -7.47 12.15 3.21
CA ALA A 43 -7.95 10.92 3.86
C ALA A 43 -6.93 10.39 4.89
N LYS A 44 -6.81 11.08 6.03
CA LYS A 44 -5.78 10.83 7.06
C LYS A 44 -5.76 9.40 7.60
N ASP A 45 -6.92 8.80 7.87
CA ASP A 45 -7.00 7.43 8.39
C ASP A 45 -6.50 6.41 7.36
N LEU A 46 -6.86 6.62 6.09
CA LEU A 46 -6.39 5.80 4.98
C LEU A 46 -4.87 5.98 4.76
N GLU A 47 -4.38 7.21 4.87
CA GLU A 47 -2.94 7.51 4.79
C GLU A 47 -2.15 6.79 5.90
N SER A 48 -2.66 6.81 7.13
CA SER A 48 -2.05 6.12 8.29
C SER A 48 -1.97 4.61 8.06
N LEU A 49 -3.08 4.00 7.64
CA LEU A 49 -3.15 2.56 7.36
C LEU A 49 -2.19 2.16 6.23
N LEU A 50 -2.12 2.96 5.15
CA LEU A 50 -1.20 2.71 4.04
C LEU A 50 0.27 2.85 4.47
N ARG A 51 0.58 3.80 5.36
CA ARG A 51 1.94 3.96 5.93
C ARG A 51 2.35 2.73 6.72
N GLU A 52 1.44 2.16 7.53
CA GLU A 52 1.72 0.92 8.26
C GLU A 52 1.94 -0.25 7.31
N GLN A 53 1.08 -0.43 6.31
CA GLN A 53 1.26 -1.49 5.30
C GLN A 53 2.59 -1.36 4.55
N ILE A 54 3.00 -0.15 4.18
CA ILE A 54 4.30 0.12 3.55
C ILE A 54 5.44 -0.26 4.52
N ARG A 55 5.33 0.09 5.80
CA ARG A 55 6.33 -0.25 6.82
C ARG A 55 6.53 -1.76 6.94
N TRP A 56 5.45 -2.54 6.87
CA TRP A 56 5.50 -4.01 6.92
C TRP A 56 6.04 -4.63 5.62
N ALA A 57 5.86 -3.96 4.48
CA ALA A 57 6.33 -4.45 3.18
C ALA A 57 7.82 -4.20 2.94
N LEU A 58 8.42 -3.26 3.68
CA LEU A 58 9.84 -2.93 3.59
C LEU A 58 10.65 -3.82 4.55
N PRO A 59 11.75 -4.43 4.09
CA PRO A 59 12.73 -4.98 5.03
C PRO A 59 13.37 -3.80 5.75
N ILE A 60 12.89 -3.51 6.97
CA ILE A 60 13.62 -2.64 7.88
C ILE A 60 14.84 -3.45 8.29
N GLN A 61 15.99 -3.16 7.68
CA GLN A 61 17.25 -3.53 8.30
C GLN A 61 17.31 -2.70 9.57
N ASP A 62 16.96 -3.30 10.71
CA ASP A 62 17.38 -2.75 12.00
C ASP A 62 18.89 -2.55 11.87
N GLY A 63 19.40 -1.36 12.16
CA GLY A 63 20.79 -0.93 11.93
C GLY A 63 21.88 -1.76 12.65
N ARG A 64 21.59 -2.98 13.10
CA ARG A 64 22.57 -4.04 13.25
C ARG A 64 22.98 -4.51 11.85
N GLY A 65 23.97 -3.80 11.32
CA GLY A 65 24.65 -4.18 10.09
C GLY A 65 25.00 -5.65 10.09
N THR A 66 24.88 -6.25 8.91
CA THR A 66 25.67 -7.42 8.55
C THR A 66 27.14 -6.99 8.61
N ILE A 67 27.71 -7.00 9.81
CA ILE A 67 29.13 -7.25 9.97
C ILE A 67 29.25 -8.72 9.57
N ASP A 68 29.57 -8.96 8.31
CA ASP A 68 30.18 -10.22 7.93
C ASP A 68 31.58 -10.21 8.57
N PRO A 69 31.87 -11.05 9.56
CA PRO A 69 33.25 -11.34 9.89
C PRO A 69 33.75 -12.33 8.84
N GLU A 70 34.16 -11.82 7.69
CA GLU A 70 35.00 -12.57 6.76
C GLU A 70 36.31 -12.89 7.52
N GLY A 71 36.50 -14.17 7.82
CA GLY A 71 37.75 -14.78 8.26
C GLY A 71 38.21 -15.80 7.24
#